data_AF-A0A954B398-F1
#
_entry.id   AF-A0A954B398-F1
#
_cell.length_a   1.000
_cell.length_b   1.000
_cell.length_c   1.000
_cell.angle_alpha   90.00
_cell.angle_beta   90.00
_cell.angle_gamma   90.00
#
_symmetry.space_group_name_H-M   'P 1'
#
loop_
_entity.id
_entity.type
_entity.pdbx_description
1 polymer ?
#
loop_
_entity_poly.entity_id
_entity_poly.type
_entity_poly.pdbx_seq_one_letter_code
_entity_poly.pdbx_strand_id
1 'polypeptide(L)'
;MTAADDLLSAKPDKTISARDFGVESDMKVPAFSKKTEYVPEVDPAYRFDPQTTLAILAGFAHNRRVMVQGYHGTGKSTHVEQVAARLNWPMVRINLDSHVSRIDLVGKDAIVLKDGKQ
;
A
#
# COMPACT_ATOMS: atom_id res chain seq x y z
N MET A 1 1.72 -6.96 22.63
CA MET A 1 1.95 -6.70 21.20
C MET A 1 0.88 -5.73 20.76
N THR A 2 1.28 -4.60 20.21
CA THR A 2 0.36 -3.62 19.64
C THR A 2 0.03 -4.01 18.19
N ALA A 3 -1.08 -3.53 17.62
CA ALA A 3 -1.40 -3.78 16.20
C ALA A 3 -0.27 -3.33 15.23
N ALA A 4 0.57 -2.37 15.65
CA ALA A 4 1.74 -1.94 14.91
C ALA A 4 2.87 -3.00 14.89
N ASP A 5 3.05 -3.74 15.99
CA ASP A 5 4.05 -4.83 16.06
C ASP A 5 3.68 -6.00 15.13
N ASP A 6 2.38 -6.27 15.00
CA ASP A 6 1.87 -7.33 14.12
C ASP A 6 2.10 -6.97 12.63
N LEU A 7 1.99 -5.70 12.25
CA LEU A 7 2.26 -5.24 10.88
C LEU A 7 3.76 -5.34 10.52
N LEU A 8 4.65 -5.00 11.46
CA LEU A 8 6.10 -5.01 11.22
C LEU A 8 6.65 -6.43 10.99
N SER A 9 5.97 -7.45 11.53
CA SER A 9 6.34 -8.85 11.37
C SER A 9 5.53 -9.58 10.29
N ALA A 10 4.50 -8.93 9.74
CA ALA A 10 3.61 -9.52 8.74
C ALA A 10 4.36 -9.83 7.43
N LYS A 11 4.13 -11.04 6.90
CA LYS A 11 4.59 -11.46 5.57
C LYS A 11 3.41 -11.96 4.75
N PRO A 12 3.36 -11.69 3.44
CA PRO A 12 2.32 -12.23 2.58
C PRO A 12 2.38 -13.77 2.60
N ASP A 13 1.22 -14.40 2.71
CA ASP A 13 1.05 -15.84 2.92
C ASP A 13 0.33 -16.54 1.75
N LYS A 14 -0.07 -15.77 0.72
CA LYS A 14 -0.63 -16.29 -0.51
C LYS A 14 -0.13 -15.52 -1.74
N THR A 15 -0.49 -15.99 -2.92
CA THR A 15 -0.27 -15.28 -4.18
C THR A 15 -1.57 -15.14 -4.96
N ILE A 16 -1.73 -14.01 -5.65
CA ILE A 16 -2.85 -13.70 -6.54
C ILE A 16 -2.34 -13.58 -7.99
N SER A 17 -3.15 -13.99 -8.97
CA SER A 17 -2.78 -13.90 -10.37
C SER A 17 -2.92 -12.46 -10.87
N ALA A 18 -1.98 -11.98 -11.69
CA ALA A 18 -2.14 -10.70 -12.37
C ALA A 18 -3.39 -10.67 -13.28
N ARG A 19 -3.84 -11.84 -13.76
CA ARG A 19 -5.06 -12.00 -14.56
C ARG A 19 -6.32 -11.60 -13.79
N ASP A 20 -6.32 -11.69 -12.46
CA ASP A 20 -7.45 -11.27 -11.62
C ASP A 20 -7.67 -9.74 -11.64
N PHE A 21 -6.68 -9.01 -12.17
CA PHE A 21 -6.73 -7.57 -12.41
C PHE A 21 -6.99 -7.20 -13.88
N GLY A 22 -7.27 -8.17 -14.75
CA GLY A 22 -7.40 -7.95 -16.19
C GLY A 22 -6.05 -7.71 -16.90
N VAL A 23 -4.94 -8.16 -16.30
CA VAL A 23 -3.60 -8.10 -16.92
C VAL A 23 -3.27 -9.45 -17.53
N GLU A 24 -2.99 -9.47 -18.84
CA GLU A 24 -2.56 -10.67 -19.57
C GLU A 24 -1.09 -11.03 -19.24
N SER A 25 -0.86 -11.57 -18.05
CA SER A 25 0.45 -11.98 -17.55
C SER A 25 0.32 -13.16 -16.60
N ASP A 26 1.27 -14.10 -16.64
CA ASP A 26 1.35 -15.24 -15.71
C ASP A 26 2.00 -14.86 -14.37
N MET A 27 2.22 -13.57 -14.11
CA MET A 27 2.79 -13.07 -12.87
C MET A 27 1.92 -13.42 -11.66
N LYS A 28 2.56 -14.01 -10.65
CA LYS A 28 1.97 -14.23 -9.33
C LYS A 28 2.44 -13.15 -8.36
N VAL A 29 1.50 -12.48 -7.72
CA VAL A 29 1.76 -11.32 -6.87
C VAL A 29 1.51 -11.69 -5.41
N PRO A 30 2.46 -11.44 -4.49
CA PRO A 30 2.26 -11.72 -3.07
C PRO A 30 1.07 -10.95 -2.49
N ALA A 31 0.29 -11.60 -1.65
CA ALA A 31 -0.91 -11.06 -1.03
C ALA A 31 -1.12 -11.64 0.37
N PHE A 32 -1.97 -11.00 1.16
CA PHE A 32 -2.34 -11.48 2.50
C PHE A 32 -3.71 -12.21 2.48
N SER A 33 -3.83 -13.30 3.22
CA SER A 33 -5.09 -14.03 3.37
C SER A 33 -6.12 -13.25 4.18
N LYS A 34 -5.66 -12.51 5.21
CA LYS A 34 -6.51 -11.73 6.13
C LYS A 34 -6.44 -10.24 5.82
N LYS A 35 -7.60 -9.59 5.85
CA LYS A 35 -7.73 -8.12 5.78
C LYS A 35 -7.50 -7.52 7.17
N THR A 36 -6.89 -6.33 7.23
CA THR A 36 -6.78 -5.51 8.44
C THR A 36 -7.52 -4.18 8.25
N GLU A 37 -7.67 -3.39 9.30
CA GLU A 37 -8.28 -2.04 9.23
C GLU A 37 -7.52 -1.07 8.32
N TYR A 38 -6.24 -1.34 8.06
CA TYR A 38 -5.38 -0.52 7.20
C TYR A 38 -5.45 -0.91 5.73
N VAL A 39 -6.20 -1.96 5.38
CA VAL A 39 -6.42 -2.34 3.99
C VAL A 39 -7.59 -1.50 3.44
N PRO A 40 -7.42 -0.83 2.27
CA PRO A 40 -8.51 -0.05 1.68
C PRO A 40 -9.75 -0.89 1.35
N GLU A 41 -10.90 -0.24 1.19
CA GLU A 41 -12.11 -0.91 0.74
C GLU A 41 -12.06 -1.27 -0.75
N VAL A 42 -12.60 -2.45 -1.07
CA VAL A 42 -12.72 -2.91 -2.47
C VAL A 42 -13.93 -2.26 -3.10
N ASP A 43 -13.71 -1.55 -4.21
CA ASP A 43 -14.78 -1.13 -5.12
C ASP A 43 -14.98 -2.22 -6.19
N PRO A 44 -16.11 -2.94 -6.17
CA PRO A 44 -16.39 -4.00 -7.16
C PRO A 44 -16.65 -3.46 -8.57
N ALA A 45 -17.00 -2.17 -8.71
CA ALA A 45 -17.22 -1.53 -10.00
C ALA A 45 -15.93 -0.98 -10.63
N TYR A 46 -14.81 -0.98 -9.89
CA TYR A 46 -13.55 -0.44 -10.37
C TYR A 46 -13.03 -1.20 -11.58
N ARG A 47 -12.60 -0.44 -12.60
CA ARG A 47 -12.01 -0.98 -13.83
C ARG A 47 -10.53 -0.65 -13.89
N PHE A 48 -9.70 -1.68 -13.90
CA PHE A 48 -8.26 -1.52 -14.01
C PHE A 48 -7.84 -1.21 -15.45
N ASP A 49 -7.00 -0.18 -15.60
CA ASP A 49 -6.12 -0.05 -16.76
C ASP A 49 -5.00 -1.11 -16.69
N PRO A 50 -4.88 -2.03 -17.67
CA PRO A 50 -3.92 -3.14 -17.59
C PRO A 50 -2.46 -2.70 -17.54
N GLN A 51 -2.08 -1.63 -18.25
CA GLN A 51 -0.68 -1.19 -18.31
C GLN A 51 -0.21 -0.62 -16.97
N THR A 52 -1.00 0.28 -16.39
CA THR A 52 -0.72 0.86 -15.07
C THR A 52 -0.73 -0.21 -13.98
N THR A 53 -1.67 -1.15 -14.08
CA THR A 53 -1.79 -2.24 -13.10
C THR A 53 -0.58 -3.16 -13.14
N LEU A 54 -0.10 -3.55 -14.32
CA LEU A 54 1.10 -4.38 -14.44
C LEU A 54 2.32 -3.75 -13.76
N ALA A 55 2.51 -2.44 -13.91
CA ALA A 55 3.61 -1.71 -13.26
C ALA A 55 3.47 -1.74 -11.72
N ILE A 56 2.27 -1.52 -11.19
CA ILE A 56 2.01 -1.55 -9.74
C ILE A 56 2.19 -2.97 -9.19
N LEU A 57 1.65 -3.99 -9.85
CA LEU A 57 1.79 -5.40 -9.47
C LEU A 57 3.26 -5.84 -9.46
N ALA A 58 4.05 -5.39 -10.45
CA ALA A 58 5.50 -5.63 -10.47
C ALA A 58 6.23 -4.94 -9.29
N GLY A 59 5.69 -3.82 -8.80
CA GLY A 59 6.15 -3.16 -7.57
C GLY A 59 5.99 -4.06 -6.35
N PHE A 60 4.81 -4.64 -6.15
CA PHE A 60 4.55 -5.59 -5.06
C PHE A 60 5.37 -6.88 -5.19
N ALA A 61 5.42 -7.46 -6.40
CA ALA A 61 6.08 -8.76 -6.62
C ALA A 61 7.61 -8.71 -6.52
N HIS A 62 8.22 -7.57 -6.88
CA HIS A 62 9.68 -7.45 -6.97
C HIS A 62 10.27 -6.34 -6.09
N ASN A 63 9.47 -5.80 -5.16
CA ASN A 63 9.86 -4.68 -4.29
C ASN A 63 10.43 -3.49 -5.10
N ARG A 64 9.82 -3.20 -6.26
CA ARG A 64 10.23 -2.09 -7.14
C ARG A 64 9.49 -0.82 -6.76
N ARG A 65 10.19 0.32 -6.76
CA ARG A 65 9.57 1.63 -6.61
C ARG A 65 8.82 1.97 -7.89
N VAL A 66 7.54 2.31 -7.77
CA VAL A 66 6.65 2.60 -8.91
C VAL A 66 6.24 4.06 -8.84
N MET A 67 6.36 4.76 -9.96
CA MET A 67 5.85 6.12 -10.14
C MET A 67 4.68 6.07 -11.12
N VAL A 68 3.51 6.55 -10.70
CA VAL A 68 2.31 6.66 -11.54
C VAL A 68 2.08 8.12 -11.89
N GLN A 69 2.06 8.43 -13.18
CA GLN A 69 1.93 9.79 -13.70
C GLN A 69 0.66 9.95 -14.55
N GLY A 70 0.06 11.14 -14.53
CA GLY A 70 -1.11 11.48 -15.33
C GLY A 70 -1.81 12.73 -14.80
N TYR A 71 -2.74 13.29 -15.60
CA TYR A 71 -3.51 14.49 -15.24
C TYR A 71 -4.25 14.35 -13.90
N HIS A 72 -4.59 15.47 -13.26
CA HIS A 72 -5.38 15.46 -12.03
C HIS A 72 -6.77 14.83 -12.27
N GLY A 73 -7.34 14.20 -11.25
CA GLY A 73 -8.67 13.59 -11.35
C GLY A 73 -8.78 12.30 -12.16
N THR A 74 -7.67 11.76 -12.68
CA THR A 74 -7.65 10.50 -13.48
C THR A 74 -7.63 9.22 -12.64
N GLY A 75 -7.87 9.29 -11.33
CA GLY A 75 -7.97 8.11 -10.48
C GLY A 75 -6.65 7.47 -10.03
N LYS A 76 -5.49 8.13 -10.20
CA LYS A 76 -4.16 7.57 -9.82
C LYS A 76 -4.10 7.00 -8.40
N SER A 77 -4.56 7.76 -7.40
CA SER A 77 -4.56 7.30 -6.00
C SER A 77 -5.49 6.11 -5.82
N THR A 78 -6.71 6.20 -6.35
CA THR A 78 -7.70 5.13 -6.32
C THR A 78 -7.20 3.87 -7.00
N HIS A 79 -6.42 3.98 -8.08
CA HIS A 79 -5.81 2.83 -8.76
C HIS A 79 -4.88 2.05 -7.83
N VAL A 80 -3.99 2.75 -7.11
CA VAL A 80 -3.10 2.13 -6.13
C VAL A 80 -3.90 1.53 -4.96
N GLU A 81 -4.90 2.26 -4.45
CA GLU A 81 -5.80 1.79 -3.38
C GLU A 81 -6.53 0.50 -3.78
N GLN A 82 -7.05 0.43 -5.01
CA GLN A 82 -7.80 -0.72 -5.50
C GLN A 82 -6.92 -1.94 -5.80
N VAL A 83 -5.65 -1.74 -6.15
CA VAL A 83 -4.68 -2.84 -6.21
C VAL A 83 -4.37 -3.35 -4.80
N ALA A 84 -4.04 -2.45 -3.86
CA ALA A 84 -3.74 -2.82 -2.48
C ALA A 84 -4.91 -3.55 -1.80
N ALA A 85 -6.14 -3.06 -2.01
CA ALA A 85 -7.36 -3.66 -1.48
C ALA A 85 -7.54 -5.12 -1.94
N ARG A 86 -7.36 -5.40 -3.23
CA ARG A 86 -7.52 -6.76 -3.78
C ARG A 86 -6.38 -7.70 -3.38
N LEU A 87 -5.19 -7.18 -3.12
CA LEU A 87 -4.07 -7.95 -2.59
C LEU A 87 -4.10 -8.07 -1.05
N ASN A 88 -5.07 -7.45 -0.36
CA ASN A 88 -5.13 -7.30 1.09
C ASN A 88 -3.86 -6.66 1.71
N TRP A 89 -3.22 -5.73 1.00
CA TRP A 89 -2.05 -5.03 1.54
C TRP A 89 -2.49 -3.82 2.39
N PRO A 90 -2.00 -3.73 3.64
CA PRO A 90 -2.10 -2.50 4.43
C PRO A 90 -1.49 -1.33 3.67
N MET A 91 -2.18 -0.19 3.63
CA MET A 91 -1.76 0.99 2.89
C MET A 91 -1.78 2.23 3.78
N VAL A 92 -0.70 3.01 3.73
CA VAL A 92 -0.63 4.34 4.33
C VAL A 92 -0.46 5.36 3.21
N ARG A 93 -1.32 6.38 3.21
CA ARG A 93 -1.25 7.50 2.28
C ARG A 93 -0.61 8.70 2.96
N ILE A 94 0.44 9.22 2.35
CA ILE A 94 1.08 10.45 2.78
C ILE A 94 0.89 11.48 1.68
N ASN A 95 0.16 12.55 1.98
CA ASN A 95 0.07 13.70 1.08
C ASN A 95 1.34 14.54 1.27
N LEU A 96 2.00 14.89 0.16
CA LEU A 96 3.17 15.75 0.19
C LEU A 96 2.76 17.16 -0.21
N ASP A 97 3.02 18.12 0.68
CA ASP A 97 2.84 19.55 0.45
C ASP A 97 4.03 20.33 1.04
N SER A 98 4.01 21.66 0.91
CA SER A 98 5.11 22.53 1.35
C SER A 98 5.36 22.53 2.86
N HIS A 99 4.44 22.02 3.67
CA HIS A 99 4.58 21.96 5.13
C HIS A 99 5.10 20.60 5.63
N VAL A 100 5.11 19.56 4.79
CA VAL A 100 5.61 18.24 5.20
C VAL A 100 7.13 18.29 5.37
N SER A 101 7.60 17.96 6.57
CA SER A 101 9.02 17.91 6.91
C SER A 101 9.55 16.47 7.00
N ARG A 102 10.87 16.31 7.01
CA ARG A 102 11.51 15.01 7.25
C ARG A 102 11.10 14.40 8.59
N ILE A 103 10.85 15.23 9.61
CA ILE A 103 10.48 14.78 10.95
C ILE A 103 9.11 14.09 10.92
N ASP A 104 8.20 14.55 10.07
CA ASP A 104 6.88 13.95 9.91
C ASP A 104 6.95 12.56 9.26
N LEU A 105 7.99 12.29 8.47
CA LEU A 105 8.18 11.00 7.77
C LEU A 105 8.99 9.98 8.58
N VAL A 106 9.98 10.44 9.34
CA VAL A 106 10.93 9.58 10.07
C VAL A 106 10.53 9.42 11.55
N GLY A 107 9.78 10.39 12.09
CA GLY A 107 9.52 10.51 13.52
C GLY A 107 10.53 11.41 14.23
N LYS A 108 10.18 11.81 15.45
CA LYS A 108 11.05 12.55 16.40
C LYS A 108 11.27 11.71 17.64
N ASP A 109 12.44 11.83 18.25
CA ASP A 109 12.67 11.29 19.58
C ASP A 109 11.74 12.01 20.57
N ALA A 110 10.83 11.26 21.16
CA ALA A 110 9.98 11.77 22.24
C ALA A 110 10.66 11.45 23.57
N ILE A 111 11.03 12.48 24.32
CA ILE A 111 11.35 12.31 25.75
C ILE A 111 10.04 12.00 26.45
N VAL A 112 9.80 10.71 26.68
CA VAL A 112 8.69 10.24 27.50
C VAL A 112 9.14 10.21 28.95
N LEU A 113 8.57 11.09 29.77
CA LEU A 113 8.79 11.07 31.23
C LEU A 113 8.27 9.76 31.79
N LYS A 114 9.16 8.99 32.44
CA LYS A 114 8.79 7.79 33.18
C LYS A 114 8.82 8.13 34.67
N ASP A 115 7.70 7.95 35.36
CA ASP A 115 7.56 8.24 36.79
C ASP A 115 7.92 9.70 37.19
N GLY A 116 7.64 10.67 36.30
CA GLY A 116 7.81 12.10 36.58
C GLY A 116 9.26 12.57 36.63
N LYS A 117 10.23 11.76 36.20
CA LYS A 117 11.63 12.15 36.05
C LYS A 117 12.10 11.97 34.61
N GLN A 118 12.99 12.86 34.21
CA GLN A 118 13.61 12.93 32.88
C GLN A 118 14.70 11.87 32.74
#